data_AF-A0A2J1DZE1-F1
#
_entry.id   AF-A0A2J1DZE1-F1
#
_cell.length_a   1.000
_cell.length_b   1.000
_cell.length_c   1.000
_cell.angle_alpha   90.00
_cell.angle_beta   90.00
_cell.angle_gamma   90.00
#
_symmetry.space_group_name_H-M   'P 1'
#
loop_
_entity.id
_entity.type
_entity.pdbx_description
1 polymer ?
#
loop_
_entity_poly.entity_id
_entity_poly.type
_entity_poly.pdbx_seq_one_letter_code
_entity_poly.pdbx_strand_id
1 'polypeptide(L)'
;MLEPVTYPIGQELKNAELFAKNKPDLVLSTVADLAGLGIDILKVEFPVDLRFSLTEDMAFQSTRKLDSLCPVPWAILSAGADFSLYVRELEIACQCGASGFLAGRAVWQEDLEITNPVNRQDFINRIAVERFKRLCQIAENGGQPWYEKLGLKTGNFINPSQHWYAEYHPGEDL
;
A
#
# COMPACT_ATOMS: atom_id res chain seq x y z
N MET A 1 -5.26 -11.78 -3.20
CA MET A 1 -4.34 -10.68 -2.80
C MET A 1 -3.07 -11.28 -2.21
N LEU A 2 -1.90 -10.79 -2.62
CA LEU A 2 -0.58 -11.19 -2.11
C LEU A 2 0.11 -10.00 -1.43
N GLU A 3 0.77 -10.24 -0.30
CA GLU A 3 1.56 -9.25 0.44
C GLU A 3 2.97 -9.79 0.71
N PRO A 4 3.94 -9.53 -0.18
CA PRO A 4 5.34 -9.81 0.11
C PRO A 4 5.96 -8.66 0.92
N VAL A 5 6.84 -9.01 1.86
CA VAL A 5 7.56 -8.04 2.71
C VAL A 5 9.04 -8.39 2.70
N THR A 6 9.86 -7.40 2.37
CA THR A 6 11.32 -7.50 2.38
C THR A 6 11.85 -7.47 3.81
N TYR A 7 12.97 -8.14 4.07
CA TYR A 7 13.58 -8.16 5.39
C TYR A 7 15.11 -8.14 5.29
N PRO A 8 15.80 -7.50 6.25
CA PRO A 8 17.26 -7.41 6.23
C PRO A 8 17.91 -8.76 6.50
N ILE A 9 19.04 -9.02 5.84
CA ILE A 9 19.86 -10.22 6.07
C ILE A 9 21.33 -9.87 6.32
N GLY A 10 22.03 -10.75 7.05
CA GLY A 10 23.47 -10.60 7.28
C GLY A 10 23.85 -9.28 7.96
N GLN A 11 24.64 -8.45 7.28
CA GLN A 11 25.11 -7.17 7.83
C GLN A 11 23.99 -6.12 7.95
N GLU A 12 22.93 -6.23 7.14
CA GLU A 12 21.78 -5.31 7.16
C GLU A 12 21.03 -5.37 8.51
N LEU A 13 21.05 -6.52 9.19
CA LEU A 13 20.44 -6.69 10.53
C LEU A 13 21.00 -5.71 11.57
N LYS A 14 22.22 -5.20 11.35
CA LYS A 14 22.91 -4.25 12.22
C LYS A 14 23.06 -2.87 11.59
N ASN A 15 22.60 -2.69 10.35
CA ASN A 15 22.76 -1.46 9.58
C ASN A 15 21.51 -1.17 8.76
N ALA A 16 20.60 -0.39 9.36
CA ALA A 16 19.34 -0.01 8.72
C ALA A 16 19.54 0.88 7.49
N GLU A 17 20.60 1.70 7.44
CA GLU A 17 20.93 2.52 6.27
C GLU A 17 21.34 1.64 5.08
N LEU A 18 22.09 0.56 5.33
CA LEU A 18 22.43 -0.41 4.31
C LEU A 18 21.16 -1.10 3.75
N PHE A 19 20.24 -1.49 4.62
CA PHE A 19 18.97 -2.07 4.18
C PHE A 19 18.14 -1.05 3.38
N ALA A 20 18.03 0.19 3.86
CA ALA A 20 17.31 1.26 3.17
C ALA A 20 17.88 1.54 1.77
N LYS A 21 19.21 1.47 1.62
CA LYS A 21 19.89 1.60 0.32
C LYS A 21 19.53 0.49 -0.65
N ASN A 22 19.38 -0.74 -0.16
CA ASN A 22 19.08 -1.92 -0.99
C ASN A 22 17.57 -2.13 -1.21
N LYS A 23 16.72 -1.52 -0.36
CA LYS A 23 15.26 -1.69 -0.38
C LYS A 23 14.62 -1.48 -1.76
N PRO A 24 14.99 -0.45 -2.56
CA PRO A 24 14.37 -0.26 -3.87
C PRO A 24 14.54 -1.49 -4.77
N ASP A 25 15.76 -2.04 -4.86
CA ASP A 25 16.03 -3.20 -5.69
C ASP A 25 15.31 -4.45 -5.18
N LEU A 26 15.25 -4.64 -3.85
CA LEU A 26 14.54 -5.77 -3.22
C LEU A 26 13.03 -5.72 -3.48
N VAL A 27 12.41 -4.55 -3.36
CA VAL A 27 10.98 -4.38 -3.62
C VAL A 27 10.68 -4.59 -5.12
N LEU A 28 11.51 -4.03 -6.01
CA LEU A 28 11.33 -4.16 -7.46
C LEU A 28 11.50 -5.60 -7.95
N SER A 29 12.51 -6.33 -7.46
CA SER A 29 12.68 -7.75 -7.80
C SER A 29 11.51 -8.60 -7.32
N THR A 30 11.06 -8.36 -6.08
CA THR A 30 9.90 -9.03 -5.50
C THR A 30 8.64 -8.83 -6.34
N VAL A 31 8.38 -7.60 -6.82
CA VAL A 31 7.25 -7.30 -7.70
C VAL A 31 7.40 -8.04 -9.03
N ALA A 32 8.58 -8.00 -9.65
CA ALA A 32 8.84 -8.68 -10.92
C ALA A 32 8.62 -10.20 -10.83
N ASP A 33 9.02 -10.81 -9.72
CA ASP A 33 8.94 -12.27 -9.53
C ASP A 33 7.52 -12.74 -9.19
N LEU A 34 6.75 -11.94 -8.43
CA LEU A 34 5.50 -12.40 -7.81
C LEU A 34 4.24 -11.83 -8.47
N ALA A 35 4.28 -10.62 -9.02
CA ALA A 35 3.07 -9.96 -9.49
C ALA A 35 2.44 -10.63 -10.73
N GLY A 36 3.23 -11.42 -11.48
CA GLY A 36 2.78 -12.20 -12.64
C GLY A 36 2.24 -13.60 -12.33
N LEU A 37 2.22 -14.04 -11.07
CA LEU A 37 1.87 -15.42 -10.69
C LEU A 37 0.36 -15.70 -10.62
N GLY A 38 -0.46 -14.92 -11.34
CA GLY A 38 -1.93 -15.07 -11.33
C GLY A 38 -2.60 -14.57 -10.05
N ILE A 39 -2.00 -13.58 -9.38
CA ILE A 39 -2.62 -12.89 -8.24
C ILE A 39 -3.60 -11.80 -8.71
N ASP A 40 -4.63 -11.47 -7.92
CA ASP A 40 -5.58 -10.41 -8.32
C ASP A 40 -5.11 -9.00 -7.97
N ILE A 41 -4.49 -8.84 -6.79
CA ILE A 41 -4.08 -7.56 -6.21
C ILE A 41 -2.78 -7.76 -5.46
N LEU A 42 -1.83 -6.83 -5.65
CA LEU A 42 -0.57 -6.79 -4.91
C LEU A 42 -0.62 -5.72 -3.80
N LYS A 43 -0.42 -6.13 -2.55
CA LYS A 43 -0.13 -5.23 -1.43
C LYS A 43 1.38 -5.16 -1.26
N VAL A 44 1.99 -3.99 -1.44
CA VAL A 44 3.46 -3.87 -1.52
C VAL A 44 4.00 -2.77 -0.63
N GLU A 45 5.25 -2.88 -0.20
CA GLU A 45 5.96 -1.81 0.48
C GLU A 45 6.20 -0.61 -0.45
N PHE A 46 6.26 0.60 0.11
CA PHE A 46 6.80 1.73 -0.63
C PHE A 46 8.30 1.47 -0.94
N PRO A 47 8.76 1.64 -2.21
CA PRO A 47 10.08 1.14 -2.62
C PRO A 47 11.28 1.80 -1.93
N VAL A 48 11.12 3.03 -1.46
CA VAL A 48 12.20 3.85 -0.91
C VAL A 48 11.93 4.17 0.55
N ASP A 49 12.92 4.04 1.42
CA ASP A 49 12.78 4.52 2.79
C ASP A 49 13.11 6.01 2.87
N LEU A 50 12.08 6.86 2.85
CA LEU A 50 12.20 8.31 2.88
C LEU A 50 12.84 8.85 4.18
N ARG A 51 12.99 8.03 5.22
CA ARG A 51 13.68 8.42 6.47
C ARG A 51 15.20 8.46 6.30
N PHE A 52 15.75 7.72 5.34
CA PHE A 52 17.19 7.58 5.13
C PHE A 52 17.69 8.41 3.95
N SER A 53 17.59 9.74 4.01
CA SER A 53 18.22 10.70 3.05
C SER A 53 18.17 10.35 1.55
N LEU A 54 17.23 9.50 1.11
CA LEU A 54 17.00 9.17 -0.29
C LEU A 54 16.10 10.26 -0.88
N THR A 55 16.43 10.72 -2.09
CA THR A 55 15.76 11.88 -2.68
C THR A 55 14.33 11.55 -3.12
N GLU A 56 13.45 12.54 -3.15
CA GLU A 56 12.12 12.37 -3.74
C GLU A 56 12.18 11.90 -5.20
N ASP A 57 13.20 12.33 -5.95
CA ASP A 57 13.42 11.86 -7.32
C ASP A 57 13.61 10.34 -7.39
N MET A 58 14.40 9.76 -6.48
CA MET A 58 14.56 8.31 -6.39
C MET A 58 13.25 7.61 -6.02
N ALA A 59 12.44 8.22 -5.15
CA ALA A 59 11.13 7.71 -4.78
C ALA A 59 10.18 7.66 -5.98
N PHE A 60 10.11 8.72 -6.78
CA PHE A 60 9.33 8.73 -8.02
C PHE A 60 9.86 7.73 -9.05
N GLN A 61 11.17 7.68 -9.27
CA GLN A 61 11.78 6.76 -10.25
C GLN A 61 11.51 5.30 -9.89
N SER A 62 11.74 4.92 -8.62
CA SER A 62 11.53 3.56 -8.13
C SER A 62 10.06 3.17 -8.18
N THR A 63 9.17 4.09 -7.81
CA THR A 63 7.72 3.82 -7.80
C THR A 63 7.13 3.72 -9.20
N ARG A 64 7.57 4.55 -10.17
CA ARG A 64 7.21 4.36 -11.59
C ARG A 64 7.74 3.04 -12.14
N LYS A 65 8.94 2.64 -11.72
CA LYS A 65 9.51 1.34 -12.13
C LYS A 65 8.69 0.19 -11.56
N LEU A 66 8.27 0.27 -10.30
CA LEU A 66 7.35 -0.70 -9.68
C LEU A 66 6.07 -0.82 -10.49
N ASP A 67 5.42 0.30 -10.82
CA ASP A 67 4.18 0.29 -11.59
C ASP A 67 4.34 -0.40 -12.95
N SER A 68 5.47 -0.15 -13.63
CA SER A 68 5.78 -0.78 -14.92
C SER A 68 6.03 -2.29 -14.85
N LEU A 69 6.40 -2.80 -13.68
CA LEU A 69 6.64 -4.23 -13.43
C LEU A 69 5.39 -4.95 -12.93
N CYS A 70 4.42 -4.22 -12.38
CA CYS A 70 3.22 -4.79 -11.78
C CYS A 70 2.07 -4.84 -12.80
N PRO A 71 1.67 -6.03 -13.31
CA PRO A 71 0.59 -6.15 -14.29
C PRO A 71 -0.81 -6.06 -13.66
N VAL A 72 -0.91 -6.01 -12.33
CA VAL A 72 -2.17 -6.04 -11.57
C VAL A 72 -2.35 -4.77 -10.74
N PRO A 73 -3.58 -4.47 -10.27
CA PRO A 73 -3.80 -3.41 -9.28
C PRO A 73 -2.90 -3.60 -8.07
N TRP A 74 -2.30 -2.51 -7.61
CA TRP A 74 -1.42 -2.53 -6.46
C TRP A 74 -1.70 -1.38 -5.50
N ALA A 75 -1.45 -1.63 -4.23
CA ALA A 75 -1.67 -0.68 -3.15
C ALA A 75 -0.52 -0.75 -2.15
N ILE A 76 -0.12 0.40 -1.61
CA ILE A 76 0.99 0.45 -0.66
C ILE A 76 0.52 0.10 0.76
N LEU A 77 1.32 -0.69 1.46
CA LEU A 77 1.19 -0.94 2.90
C LEU A 77 1.92 0.13 3.70
N SER A 78 1.47 0.40 4.94
CA SER A 78 2.01 1.50 5.73
C SER A 78 3.28 1.17 6.52
N ALA A 79 3.67 -0.10 6.64
CA ALA A 79 4.86 -0.60 7.34
C ALA A 79 5.05 -0.15 8.80
N GLY A 80 4.12 0.59 9.42
CA GLY A 80 4.34 1.26 10.71
C GLY A 80 5.05 2.62 10.60
N ALA A 81 5.07 3.24 9.42
CA ALA A 81 5.40 4.63 9.26
C ALA A 81 4.42 5.53 10.02
N ASP A 82 4.90 6.68 10.48
CA ASP A 82 4.04 7.73 11.02
C ASP A 82 3.09 8.27 9.94
N PHE A 83 1.93 8.78 10.36
CA PHE A 83 0.88 9.19 9.44
C PHE A 83 1.34 10.18 8.37
N SER A 84 2.14 11.20 8.75
CA SER A 84 2.64 12.22 7.81
C SER A 84 3.57 11.65 6.75
N LEU A 85 4.44 10.71 7.14
CA LEU A 85 5.33 10.01 6.22
C LEU A 85 4.52 9.17 5.23
N TYR A 86 3.57 8.38 5.75
CA TYR A 86 2.72 7.53 4.93
C TYR A 86 1.83 8.31 3.96
N VAL A 87 1.35 9.50 4.36
CA VAL A 87 0.65 10.42 3.45
C VAL A 87 1.53 10.77 2.25
N ARG A 88 2.81 11.08 2.48
CA ARG A 88 3.73 11.44 1.39
C ARG A 88 4.03 10.25 0.49
N GLU A 89 4.26 9.07 1.06
CA GLU A 89 4.44 7.82 0.32
C GLU A 89 3.22 7.52 -0.56
N LEU A 90 2.01 7.68 -0.02
CA LEU A 90 0.76 7.44 -0.75
C LEU A 90 0.57 8.45 -1.89
N GLU A 91 0.86 9.73 -1.67
CA GLU A 91 0.80 10.74 -2.73
C GLU A 91 1.70 10.36 -3.92
N ILE A 92 2.94 9.92 -3.65
CA ILE A 92 3.87 9.49 -4.69
C ILE A 92 3.39 8.21 -5.37
N ALA A 93 2.92 7.23 -4.59
CA ALA A 93 2.41 5.95 -5.10
C ALA A 93 1.23 6.14 -6.07
N CYS A 94 0.24 6.92 -5.65
CA CYS A 94 -0.91 7.25 -6.48
C CYS A 94 -0.49 7.94 -7.78
N GLN A 95 0.36 8.98 -7.71
CA GLN A 95 0.89 9.69 -8.88
C GLN A 95 1.71 8.80 -9.84
N CYS A 96 2.11 7.61 -9.40
CA CYS A 96 2.86 6.64 -10.18
C CYS A 96 2.03 5.44 -10.67
N GLY A 97 0.72 5.36 -10.37
CA GLY A 97 -0.16 4.30 -10.86
C GLY A 97 -0.73 3.36 -9.80
N ALA A 98 -0.50 3.61 -8.50
CA ALA A 98 -1.12 2.81 -7.45
C ALA A 98 -2.65 2.93 -7.50
N SER A 99 -3.34 1.82 -7.26
CA SER A 99 -4.80 1.74 -7.18
C SER A 99 -5.36 2.06 -5.80
N GLY A 100 -4.51 2.40 -4.84
CA GLY A 100 -4.92 2.85 -3.52
C GLY A 100 -3.92 2.45 -2.43
N PHE A 101 -4.46 2.15 -1.26
CA PHE A 101 -3.67 1.92 -0.05
C PHE A 101 -4.27 0.82 0.81
N LEU A 102 -3.41 0.16 1.60
CA LEU A 102 -3.79 -0.82 2.62
C LEU A 102 -3.12 -0.42 3.93
N ALA A 103 -3.77 0.50 4.65
CA ALA A 103 -3.23 1.13 5.84
C ALA A 103 -3.76 0.49 7.13
N GLY A 104 -2.87 0.33 8.10
CA GLY A 104 -3.21 -0.07 9.46
C GLY A 104 -2.60 0.90 10.45
N ARG A 105 -1.42 0.54 10.96
CA ARG A 105 -0.71 1.27 12.02
C ARG A 105 -0.55 2.77 11.78
N ALA A 106 -0.30 3.21 10.54
CA ALA A 106 -0.19 4.65 10.25
C ALA A 106 -1.47 5.45 10.58
N VAL A 107 -2.63 4.78 10.65
CA VAL A 107 -3.91 5.41 10.99
C VAL A 107 -4.13 5.43 12.51
N TRP A 108 -3.80 4.34 13.21
CA TRP A 108 -4.29 4.09 14.57
C TRP A 108 -3.24 3.69 15.62
N GLN A 109 -1.95 3.58 15.30
CA GLN A 109 -0.96 2.99 16.21
C GLN A 109 -0.84 3.71 17.58
N GLU A 110 -1.07 5.02 17.63
CA GLU A 110 -1.03 5.80 18.87
C GLU A 110 -2.15 5.42 19.85
N ASP A 111 -3.25 4.83 19.37
CA ASP A 111 -4.34 4.31 20.21
C ASP A 111 -3.85 3.33 21.28
N LEU A 112 -2.83 2.55 20.93
CA LEU A 112 -2.23 1.54 21.80
C LEU A 112 -1.54 2.17 23.03
N GLU A 113 -1.07 3.41 22.91
CA GLU A 113 -0.37 4.15 23.97
C GLU A 113 -1.33 4.95 24.85
N ILE A 114 -2.56 5.22 24.38
CA ILE A 114 -3.56 5.99 25.13
C ILE A 114 -4.20 5.10 26.19
N THR A 115 -3.85 5.29 27.46
CA THR A 115 -4.35 4.47 28.57
C THR A 115 -5.75 4.85 29.05
N ASN A 116 -6.15 6.12 28.89
CA ASN A 116 -7.47 6.60 29.27
C ASN A 116 -8.52 6.17 28.22
N PRO A 117 -9.57 5.40 28.59
CA PRO A 117 -10.55 4.89 27.62
C PRO A 117 -11.33 5.97 26.86
N VAL A 118 -11.61 7.11 27.51
CA VAL A 118 -12.34 8.22 26.89
C VAL A 118 -11.46 8.89 25.83
N ASN A 119 -10.20 9.18 26.17
CA ASN A 119 -9.25 9.76 25.22
C ASN A 119 -8.95 8.80 24.05
N ARG A 120 -8.91 7.49 24.33
CA ARG A 120 -8.71 6.45 23.32
C ARG A 120 -9.87 6.45 22.32
N GLN A 121 -11.10 6.45 22.83
CA GLN A 121 -12.30 6.52 21.99
C GLN A 121 -12.38 7.82 21.19
N ASP A 122 -12.01 8.96 21.79
CA ASP A 122 -11.95 10.25 21.09
C ASP A 122 -10.92 10.23 19.94
N PHE A 123 -9.73 9.67 20.19
CA PHE A 123 -8.71 9.51 19.15
C PHE A 123 -9.21 8.69 17.96
N ILE A 124 -9.86 7.54 18.20
CA ILE A 124 -10.45 6.73 17.12
C ILE A 124 -11.53 7.50 16.37
N ASN A 125 -12.47 8.12 17.10
CA ASN A 125 -13.63 8.77 16.49
C ASN A 125 -13.28 10.04 15.71
N ARG A 126 -12.16 10.69 16.05
CA ARG A 126 -11.72 11.94 15.43
C ARG A 126 -10.50 11.74 14.57
N ILE A 127 -9.36 11.46 15.19
CA ILE A 127 -8.06 11.45 14.51
C ILE A 127 -7.98 10.31 13.51
N ALA A 128 -8.28 9.07 13.91
CA ALA A 128 -8.21 7.93 12.98
C ALA A 128 -9.21 8.06 11.82
N VAL A 129 -10.42 8.56 12.08
CA VAL A 129 -11.43 8.84 11.04
C VAL A 129 -10.96 9.93 10.07
N GLU A 130 -10.44 11.05 10.56
CA GLU A 130 -9.91 12.13 9.71
C GLU A 130 -8.72 11.67 8.87
N ARG A 131 -7.82 10.88 9.46
CA ARG A 131 -6.70 10.25 8.76
C ARG A 131 -7.17 9.34 7.64
N PHE A 132 -8.12 8.44 7.92
CA PHE A 132 -8.66 7.55 6.90
C PHE A 132 -9.32 8.31 5.76
N LYS A 133 -10.16 9.31 6.06
CA LYS A 133 -10.76 10.20 5.06
C LYS A 133 -9.71 10.90 4.19
N ARG A 134 -8.61 11.36 4.79
CA ARG A 134 -7.50 11.97 4.06
C ARG A 134 -6.84 10.99 3.09
N LEU A 135 -6.60 9.75 3.51
CA LEU A 135 -6.04 8.71 2.64
C LEU A 135 -7.00 8.38 1.48
N CYS A 136 -8.31 8.27 1.74
CA CYS A 136 -9.32 8.10 0.68
C CYS A 136 -9.25 9.25 -0.33
N GLN A 137 -9.20 10.49 0.14
CA GLN A 137 -9.12 11.66 -0.75
C GLN A 137 -7.85 11.66 -1.62
N ILE A 138 -6.71 11.19 -1.10
CA ILE A 138 -5.48 11.07 -1.90
C ILE A 138 -5.66 10.01 -2.98
N ALA A 139 -6.18 8.84 -2.62
CA ALA A 139 -6.41 7.74 -3.56
C ALA A 139 -7.45 8.07 -4.63
N GLU A 140 -8.55 8.73 -4.26
CA GLU A 140 -9.61 9.16 -5.19
C GLU A 140 -9.10 10.19 -6.20
N ASN A 141 -8.22 11.11 -5.79
CA ASN A 141 -7.74 12.19 -6.65
C ASN A 141 -6.52 11.82 -7.49
N GLY A 142 -5.68 10.91 -7.02
CA GLY A 142 -4.40 10.61 -7.64
C GLY A 142 -4.20 9.16 -8.03
N GLY A 143 -4.99 8.22 -7.49
CA GLY A 143 -4.82 6.80 -7.74
C GLY A 143 -5.40 6.38 -9.09
N GLN A 144 -4.86 5.29 -9.64
CA GLN A 144 -5.38 4.66 -10.85
C GLN A 144 -6.47 3.65 -10.49
N PRO A 145 -7.73 3.80 -10.93
CA PRO A 145 -8.77 2.82 -10.64
C PRO A 145 -8.34 1.40 -11.03
N TRP A 146 -8.61 0.42 -10.16
CA TRP A 146 -8.14 -0.97 -10.34
C TRP A 146 -8.55 -1.57 -11.70
N TYR A 147 -9.74 -1.23 -12.19
CA TYR A 147 -10.24 -1.73 -13.47
C TYR A 147 -9.47 -1.12 -14.66
N GLU A 148 -9.05 0.15 -14.56
CA GLU A 148 -8.23 0.78 -15.60
C GLU A 148 -6.84 0.15 -15.67
N LYS A 149 -6.25 -0.22 -14.52
CA LYS A 149 -4.97 -0.95 -14.47
C LYS A 149 -5.06 -2.29 -15.20
N LEU A 150 -6.23 -2.94 -15.16
CA LEU A 150 -6.52 -4.18 -15.91
C LEU A 150 -6.95 -3.95 -17.36
N GLY A 151 -6.94 -2.70 -17.85
CA GLY A 151 -7.40 -2.35 -19.20
C GLY A 151 -8.92 -2.47 -19.41
N LEU A 152 -9.68 -2.58 -18.31
CA LEU A 152 -11.13 -2.62 -18.32
C LEU A 152 -11.70 -1.20 -18.37
N LYS A 153 -12.91 -1.06 -18.91
CA LYS A 153 -13.65 0.20 -18.88
C LYS A 153 -14.56 0.24 -17.67
N THR A 154 -14.90 1.45 -17.23
CA THR A 154 -15.95 1.65 -16.22
C THR A 154 -17.25 0.98 -16.70
N GLY A 155 -17.93 0.28 -15.80
CA GLY A 155 -19.16 -0.46 -16.08
C GLY A 155 -19.84 -0.92 -14.79
N ASN A 156 -20.98 -1.61 -14.91
CA ASN A 156 -21.66 -2.21 -13.78
C ASN A 156 -20.84 -3.43 -13.30
N PHE A 157 -19.80 -3.18 -12.50
CA PHE A 157 -19.14 -4.25 -11.76
C PHE A 157 -20.19 -4.95 -10.90
N ILE A 158 -20.06 -6.27 -10.75
CA ILE A 158 -20.88 -7.03 -9.80
C ILE A 158 -20.69 -6.35 -8.45
N ASN A 159 -21.78 -5.87 -7.87
CA ASN A 159 -21.78 -5.40 -6.51
C ASN A 159 -22.01 -6.64 -5.64
N PRO A 160 -20.95 -7.27 -5.11
CA PRO A 160 -21.10 -8.53 -4.38
C PRO A 160 -22.08 -8.32 -3.22
N SER A 161 -22.95 -9.30 -3.00
CA SER A 161 -23.86 -9.26 -1.86
C SER A 161 -23.05 -9.11 -0.57
N GLN A 162 -23.65 -8.61 0.51
CA GLN A 162 -22.99 -8.63 1.83
C GLN A 162 -22.67 -10.06 2.32
N HIS A 163 -23.23 -11.07 1.65
CA HIS A 163 -23.04 -12.50 1.91
C HIS A 163 -22.18 -13.18 0.84
N TRP A 164 -21.46 -12.44 0.01
CA TRP A 164 -20.68 -12.99 -1.10
C TRP A 164 -19.73 -14.11 -0.67
N TYR A 165 -19.15 -14.04 0.52
CA TYR A 165 -18.25 -15.07 1.05
C TYR A 165 -18.97 -16.40 1.36
N ALA A 166 -20.28 -16.36 1.59
CA ALA A 166 -21.12 -17.54 1.81
C ALA A 166 -21.71 -18.09 0.50
N GLU A 167 -21.86 -17.22 -0.51
CA GLU A 167 -22.46 -17.54 -1.82
C GLU A 167 -21.40 -17.76 -2.93
N TYR A 168 -20.11 -17.54 -2.62
CA TYR A 168 -19.03 -17.68 -3.58
C TYR A 168 -18.77 -19.15 -3.91
N HIS A 169 -19.04 -19.50 -5.17
CA HIS A 169 -18.68 -20.79 -5.75
C HIS A 169 -17.52 -20.59 -6.74
N PRO A 170 -16.31 -21.07 -6.44
CA PRO A 170 -15.20 -20.97 -7.38
C PRO A 170 -15.47 -21.87 -8.60
N GLY A 171 -15.69 -21.25 -9.78
CA GLY A 171 -15.43 -21.88 -11.08
C GLY A 171 -16.58 -22.62 -11.78
N GLU A 172 -17.83 -22.11 -11.78
CA GLU A 172 -18.86 -22.64 -12.70
C GLU A 172 -19.17 -21.74 -13.91
N ASP A 173 -18.75 -20.47 -13.90
CA ASP A 173 -18.98 -19.53 -15.01
C ASP A 173 -17.67 -18.88 -15.48
N LEU A 174 -16.89 -19.60 -16.30
CA LEU A 174 -15.91 -19.05 -17.25
C LEU A 174 -16.04 -19.78 -18.59
#